data_AF-A0A5C3MTP0-F1
#
_entry.id   AF-A0A5C3MTP0-F1
#
_cell.length_a   1.000
_cell.length_b   1.000
_cell.length_c   1.000
_cell.angle_alpha   90.00
_cell.angle_beta   90.00
_cell.angle_gamma   90.00
#
_symmetry.space_group_name_H-M   'P 1'
#
loop_
_entity.id
_entity.type
_entity.pdbx_description
1 polymer ?
#
loop_
_entity_poly.entity_id
_entity_poly.type
_entity_poly.pdbx_seq_one_letter_code
_entity_poly.pdbx_strand_id
1 'polypeptide(L)'
;MPVTRSNSKNASQSLKQARLSFTSARRTASNATSKKPAASRATSTSSIQRPLEDSDNESSGSDVEQVVLSRTWKRNGRGVEDGLARLNIVEDSVPADREVLDLQDKKGRWRKHYGAVRQKMGNLEPIHAKGQTKIHHILRVFDLSYEYGPCIGVTRLERWERAQALGLNPPPEVREILLTKQGQEEDQFRETAFYGEA
;
A
#
# COMPACT_ATOMS: atom_id res chain seq x y z
N MET A 1 55.81 22.80 34.15
CA MET A 1 56.24 22.63 32.74
C MET A 1 55.16 21.82 32.03
N PRO A 2 54.67 22.23 30.85
CA PRO A 2 53.38 21.79 30.31
C PRO A 2 53.42 20.37 29.72
N VAL A 3 52.32 19.64 29.86
CA VAL A 3 52.11 18.32 29.24
C VAL A 3 51.69 18.52 27.79
N THR A 4 52.45 17.95 26.85
CA THR A 4 52.17 18.02 25.41
C THR A 4 50.99 17.13 25.05
N ARG A 5 49.98 17.71 24.40
CA ARG A 5 48.78 17.02 23.93
C ARG A 5 49.08 16.42 22.55
N SER A 6 49.20 15.09 22.45
CA SER A 6 49.41 14.40 21.18
C SER A 6 48.14 14.46 20.31
N ASN A 7 48.29 14.99 19.10
CA ASN A 7 47.21 15.08 18.12
C ASN A 7 47.26 13.86 17.19
N SER A 8 46.46 12.83 17.47
CA SER A 8 46.25 11.73 16.53
C SER A 8 45.26 12.17 15.46
N LYS A 9 45.76 12.38 14.24
CA LYS A 9 44.94 12.66 13.05
C LYS A 9 44.20 11.39 12.65
N ASN A 10 42.99 11.18 13.17
CA ASN A 10 42.09 10.17 12.63
C ASN A 10 41.46 10.74 11.36
N ALA A 11 42.04 10.40 10.21
CA ALA A 11 41.46 10.71 8.91
C ALA A 11 40.13 9.95 8.78
N SER A 12 39.01 10.69 8.79
CA SER A 12 37.70 10.14 8.49
C SER A 12 37.71 9.57 7.07
N GLN A 13 37.64 8.24 6.97
CA GLN A 13 37.43 7.59 5.69
C GLN A 13 36.06 8.03 5.16
N SER A 14 36.06 8.90 4.15
CA SER A 14 34.87 9.27 3.41
C SER A 14 34.36 8.03 2.69
N LEU A 15 33.26 7.45 3.18
CA LEU A 15 32.58 6.32 2.55
C LEU A 15 31.99 6.80 1.22
N LYS A 16 32.71 6.53 0.12
CA LYS A 16 32.22 6.79 -1.23
C LYS A 16 31.24 5.68 -1.60
N GLN A 17 29.96 6.04 -1.76
CA GLN A 17 28.94 5.12 -2.25
C GLN A 17 29.23 4.75 -3.71
N ALA A 18 29.26 3.46 -4.01
CA ALA A 18 29.42 2.96 -5.37
C ALA A 18 28.15 3.25 -6.21
N ARG A 19 28.32 3.80 -7.41
CA ARG A 19 27.22 3.96 -8.38
C ARG A 19 26.97 2.64 -9.10
N LEU A 20 25.72 2.18 -9.07
CA LEU A 20 25.27 1.03 -9.83
C LEU A 20 25.19 1.41 -11.33
N SER A 21 25.86 0.64 -12.18
CA SER A 21 25.78 0.79 -13.64
C SER A 21 24.67 -0.10 -14.19
N PHE A 22 23.59 0.50 -14.67
CA PHE A 22 22.57 -0.23 -15.44
C PHE A 22 22.95 -0.17 -16.92
N THR A 23 23.44 -1.28 -17.47
CA THR A 23 23.57 -1.42 -18.91
C THR A 23 22.17 -1.69 -19.47
N SER A 24 21.59 -0.69 -20.15
CA SER A 24 20.35 -0.90 -20.90
C SER A 24 20.67 -1.74 -22.13
N ALA A 25 20.52 -3.06 -22.01
CA ALA A 25 20.63 -3.97 -23.14
C ALA A 25 19.37 -3.83 -24.00
N ARG A 26 19.40 -2.90 -24.96
CA ARG A 26 18.39 -2.80 -26.02
C ARG A 26 18.56 -4.00 -26.96
N ARG A 27 17.75 -5.05 -26.77
CA ARG A 27 17.67 -6.19 -27.69
C ARG A 27 16.76 -5.83 -28.86
N THR A 28 17.33 -5.35 -29.96
CA THR A 28 16.65 -5.37 -31.25
C THR A 28 16.96 -6.71 -31.90
N ALA A 29 15.94 -7.54 -32.07
CA ALA A 29 16.03 -8.80 -32.78
C ALA A 29 16.30 -8.56 -34.27
N SER A 30 17.35 -9.17 -34.82
CA SER A 30 17.42 -9.50 -36.23
C SER A 30 18.26 -10.76 -36.44
N ASN A 31 17.62 -11.67 -37.15
CA ASN A 31 17.94 -13.02 -37.60
C ASN A 31 19.37 -13.33 -38.11
N ALA A 32 19.79 -14.59 -37.91
CA ALA A 32 20.75 -15.43 -38.69
C ALA A 32 22.27 -15.08 -38.57
N THR A 33 23.29 -15.95 -38.50
CA THR A 33 23.50 -17.38 -38.82
C THR A 33 24.75 -17.95 -38.09
N SER A 34 24.66 -19.20 -37.60
CA SER A 34 25.70 -20.25 -37.46
C SER A 34 27.13 -19.95 -36.93
N LYS A 35 27.53 -20.62 -35.82
CA LYS A 35 28.64 -21.61 -35.72
C LYS A 35 28.80 -22.18 -34.29
N LYS A 36 28.88 -23.51 -34.17
CA LYS A 36 29.29 -24.31 -32.97
C LYS A 36 30.83 -24.51 -32.98
N PRO A 37 31.50 -24.81 -31.83
CA PRO A 37 31.68 -26.19 -31.26
C PRO A 37 31.46 -26.24 -29.73
N ALA A 38 30.84 -27.27 -29.09
CA ALA A 38 31.32 -28.62 -28.68
C ALA A 38 32.58 -28.62 -27.76
N ALA A 39 32.73 -29.33 -26.64
CA ALA A 39 31.86 -30.02 -25.65
C ALA A 39 32.78 -30.53 -24.49
N SER A 40 32.33 -30.48 -23.22
CA SER A 40 32.63 -31.46 -22.13
C SER A 40 31.88 -31.00 -20.84
N ARG A 41 30.75 -31.60 -20.41
CA ARG A 41 30.55 -32.88 -19.67
C ARG A 41 31.29 -32.86 -18.31
N ALA A 42 30.74 -33.10 -17.12
CA ALA A 42 29.49 -33.66 -16.57
C ALA A 42 29.17 -32.91 -15.23
N THR A 43 28.08 -33.06 -14.46
CA THR A 43 27.34 -34.24 -13.99
C THR A 43 26.00 -33.78 -13.36
N SER A 44 25.03 -34.69 -13.44
CA SER A 44 23.60 -34.63 -13.15
C SER A 44 23.19 -34.58 -11.67
N THR A 45 22.02 -33.97 -11.41
CA THR A 45 20.98 -34.41 -10.44
C THR A 45 19.78 -33.47 -10.61
N SER A 46 18.71 -33.85 -11.34
CA SER A 46 17.45 -34.48 -10.88
C SER A 46 16.74 -33.67 -9.77
N SER A 47 15.47 -33.25 -9.81
CA SER A 47 14.26 -33.70 -10.50
C SER A 47 13.16 -32.65 -10.26
N ILE A 48 12.18 -32.49 -11.18
CA ILE A 48 10.71 -32.43 -10.95
C ILE A 48 10.03 -31.99 -12.26
N GLN A 49 9.19 -32.88 -12.78
CA GLN A 49 8.24 -32.70 -13.90
C GLN A 49 6.98 -31.98 -13.36
N ARG A 50 6.21 -31.16 -14.10
CA ARG A 50 5.26 -31.47 -15.20
C ARG A 50 4.54 -30.13 -15.61
N PRO A 51 3.62 -30.08 -16.61
CA PRO A 51 3.65 -29.12 -17.71
C PRO A 51 2.54 -28.06 -17.68
N LEU A 52 2.73 -27.01 -18.49
CA LEU A 52 1.77 -25.97 -18.84
C LEU A 52 0.75 -26.51 -19.86
N GLU A 53 -0.55 -26.24 -19.61
CA GLU A 53 -1.62 -26.36 -20.59
C GLU A 53 -1.91 -24.96 -21.15
N ASP A 54 -1.68 -24.79 -22.46
CA ASP A 54 -2.13 -23.65 -23.27
C ASP A 54 -3.65 -23.65 -23.38
N SER A 55 -4.27 -22.49 -23.21
CA SER A 55 -5.63 -22.25 -23.67
C SER A 55 -5.69 -20.88 -24.33
N ASP A 56 -5.61 -20.92 -25.66
CA ASP A 56 -5.87 -19.81 -26.57
C ASP A 56 -7.35 -19.42 -26.48
N ASN A 57 -7.63 -18.14 -26.26
CA ASN A 57 -8.91 -17.55 -26.61
C ASN A 57 -8.71 -16.12 -27.16
N GLU A 58 -8.68 -16.04 -28.48
CA GLU A 58 -8.78 -14.82 -29.28
C GLU A 58 -10.14 -14.15 -29.09
N SER A 59 -10.16 -12.82 -28.86
CA SER A 59 -11.34 -12.00 -29.16
C SER A 59 -10.94 -10.59 -29.57
N SER A 60 -10.88 -10.43 -30.89
CA SER A 60 -11.23 -9.29 -31.74
C SER A 60 -11.05 -7.86 -31.20
N GLY A 61 -10.10 -7.16 -31.81
CA GLY A 61 -9.81 -5.75 -31.58
C GLY A 61 -10.84 -4.80 -32.18
N SER A 62 -10.97 -3.65 -31.53
CA SER A 62 -11.46 -2.43 -32.16
C SER A 62 -10.42 -1.32 -31.96
N ASP A 63 -10.24 -0.63 -33.08
CA ASP A 63 -9.27 0.40 -33.44
C ASP A 63 -9.38 1.65 -32.56
N VAL A 64 -8.26 2.16 -32.03
CA VAL A 64 -8.15 3.55 -31.55
C VAL A 64 -6.77 4.12 -31.85
N GLU A 65 -6.72 5.01 -32.85
CA GLU A 65 -5.59 5.84 -33.23
C GLU A 65 -5.03 6.67 -32.05
N GLN A 66 -3.71 6.68 -31.92
CA GLN A 66 -2.97 7.68 -31.15
C GLN A 66 -2.73 8.93 -32.00
N VAL A 67 -3.26 10.08 -31.57
CA VAL A 67 -2.78 11.39 -32.05
C VAL A 67 -1.96 12.05 -30.93
N VAL A 68 -0.65 12.04 -31.14
CA VAL A 68 0.31 12.87 -30.42
C VAL A 68 0.22 14.28 -30.99
N LEU A 69 -0.06 15.28 -30.15
CA LEU A 69 0.27 16.67 -30.51
C LEU A 69 0.71 17.48 -29.29
N SER A 70 2.03 17.50 -29.14
CA SER A 70 2.77 18.56 -28.46
C SER A 70 2.42 19.91 -29.06
N ARG A 71 1.82 20.82 -28.28
CA ARG A 71 1.77 22.25 -28.61
C ARG A 71 1.95 23.10 -27.36
N THR A 72 2.97 23.93 -27.44
CA THR A 72 3.41 24.95 -26.50
C THR A 72 2.32 25.99 -26.25
N TRP A 73 1.98 26.25 -24.99
CA TRP A 73 0.96 27.25 -24.67
C TRP A 73 1.58 28.65 -24.63
N LYS A 74 1.26 29.41 -25.67
CA LYS A 74 1.57 30.84 -25.82
C LYS A 74 0.75 31.62 -24.78
N ARG A 75 1.44 32.31 -23.87
CA ARG A 75 0.84 33.28 -22.94
C ARG A 75 0.27 34.47 -23.72
N ASN A 76 -1.05 34.59 -23.74
CA ASN A 76 -1.71 35.87 -23.96
C ASN A 76 -2.49 36.22 -22.68
N GLY A 77 -2.01 37.23 -21.96
CA GLY A 77 -2.75 37.84 -20.88
C GLY A 77 -3.91 38.66 -21.43
N ARG A 78 -5.07 38.52 -20.78
CA ARG A 78 -6.10 39.54 -20.60
C ARG A 78 -6.97 39.07 -19.45
N GLY A 79 -6.94 39.83 -18.36
CA GLY A 79 -7.57 39.48 -17.09
C GLY A 79 -9.09 39.48 -17.19
N VAL A 80 -9.69 38.52 -16.49
CA VAL A 80 -11.11 38.48 -16.14
C VAL A 80 -11.18 37.79 -14.77
N GLU A 81 -11.67 38.57 -13.81
CA GLU A 81 -12.09 38.35 -12.41
C GLU A 81 -11.98 36.98 -11.70
N ASP A 82 -11.62 37.09 -10.42
CA ASP A 82 -11.66 36.06 -9.37
C ASP A 82 -12.98 35.27 -9.39
N GLY A 83 -12.90 34.05 -9.92
CA GLY A 83 -13.93 33.03 -9.79
C GLY A 83 -13.31 31.78 -9.19
N LEU A 84 -12.96 31.81 -7.90
CA LEU A 84 -12.73 30.60 -7.12
C LEU A 84 -14.03 29.80 -7.13
N ALA A 85 -14.16 28.91 -8.11
CA ALA A 85 -15.19 27.89 -8.17
C ALA A 85 -15.06 27.08 -6.90
N ARG A 86 -15.89 27.42 -5.90
CA ARG A 86 -16.16 26.59 -4.74
C ARG A 86 -16.60 25.25 -5.30
N LEU A 87 -15.73 24.25 -5.22
CA LEU A 87 -16.17 22.88 -5.26
C LEU A 87 -17.14 22.76 -4.09
N ASN A 88 -18.43 22.61 -4.41
CA ASN A 88 -19.44 22.19 -3.45
C ASN A 88 -19.00 20.79 -3.02
N ILE A 89 -18.18 20.73 -1.97
CA ILE A 89 -18.11 19.55 -1.12
C ILE A 89 -19.53 19.44 -0.60
N VAL A 90 -20.28 18.50 -1.19
CA VAL A 90 -21.51 18.01 -0.60
C VAL A 90 -21.05 17.42 0.72
N GLU A 91 -21.12 18.22 1.77
CA GLU A 91 -21.15 17.76 3.14
C GLU A 91 -22.41 16.91 3.21
N ASP A 92 -22.28 15.64 2.83
CA ASP A 92 -23.30 14.63 3.00
C ASP A 92 -23.61 14.66 4.49
N SER A 93 -24.69 15.37 4.84
CA SER A 93 -25.25 15.43 6.17
C SER A 93 -25.74 14.02 6.47
N VAL A 94 -24.82 13.18 6.94
CA VAL A 94 -25.07 11.78 7.24
C VAL A 94 -26.18 11.77 8.29
N PRO A 95 -27.29 11.05 8.04
CA PRO A 95 -28.46 11.09 8.90
C PRO A 95 -28.08 10.83 10.37
N ALA A 96 -28.68 11.60 11.28
CA ALA A 96 -28.42 11.60 12.72
C ALA A 96 -28.63 10.22 13.41
N ASP A 97 -29.20 9.26 12.70
CA ASP A 97 -29.46 7.88 13.13
C ASP A 97 -28.38 6.89 12.66
N ARG A 98 -27.11 7.22 12.88
CA ARG A 98 -26.03 6.21 12.78
C ARG A 98 -26.22 5.13 13.85
N GLU A 99 -25.97 3.86 13.50
CA GLU A 99 -26.05 2.74 14.45
C GLU A 99 -25.03 2.91 15.60
N VAL A 100 -25.44 2.57 16.82
CA VAL A 100 -24.53 2.55 17.98
C VAL A 100 -23.72 1.27 17.96
N LEU A 101 -22.40 1.39 18.06
CA LEU A 101 -21.50 0.26 18.10
C LEU A 101 -21.61 -0.48 19.44
N ASP A 102 -21.88 -1.78 19.37
CA ASP A 102 -21.85 -2.65 20.54
C ASP A 102 -20.40 -3.04 20.86
N LEU A 103 -19.76 -2.25 21.73
CA LEU A 103 -18.37 -2.42 22.13
C LEU A 103 -18.06 -3.81 22.71
N GLN A 104 -19.05 -4.44 23.35
CA GLN A 104 -18.88 -5.75 23.97
C GLN A 104 -19.25 -6.92 23.06
N ASP A 105 -19.68 -6.62 21.82
CA ASP A 105 -20.05 -7.64 20.84
C ASP A 105 -21.07 -8.64 21.44
N LYS A 106 -22.09 -8.14 22.16
CA LYS A 106 -23.12 -8.97 22.80
C LYS A 106 -23.92 -9.75 21.76
N LYS A 107 -24.13 -9.13 20.59
CA LYS A 107 -24.76 -9.77 19.43
C LYS A 107 -23.83 -10.77 18.70
N GLY A 108 -22.54 -10.82 19.04
CA GLY A 108 -21.58 -11.74 18.44
C GLY A 108 -21.26 -11.50 16.96
N ARG A 109 -21.63 -10.34 16.41
CA ARG A 109 -21.42 -9.96 14.99
C ARG A 109 -19.95 -10.10 14.59
N TRP A 110 -19.06 -9.72 15.49
CA TRP A 110 -17.62 -9.64 15.20
C TRP A 110 -16.85 -10.90 15.53
N ARG A 111 -17.50 -11.93 16.10
CA ARG A 111 -16.84 -13.15 16.60
C ARG A 111 -16.06 -13.89 15.50
N LYS A 112 -16.64 -14.03 14.30
CA LYS A 112 -16.02 -14.73 13.16
C LYS A 112 -14.78 -13.98 12.66
N HIS A 113 -14.96 -12.69 12.37
CA HIS A 113 -13.87 -11.84 11.88
C HIS A 113 -12.72 -11.76 12.91
N TYR A 114 -13.06 -11.61 14.19
CA TYR A 114 -12.06 -11.61 15.27
C TYR A 114 -11.26 -12.92 15.36
N GLY A 115 -11.88 -14.07 15.03
CA GLY A 115 -11.17 -15.34 14.92
C GLY A 115 -10.06 -15.31 13.86
N ALA A 116 -10.33 -14.76 12.68
CA ALA A 116 -9.34 -14.59 11.62
C ALA A 116 -8.23 -13.59 12.02
N VAL A 117 -8.61 -12.51 12.69
CA VAL A 117 -7.68 -11.51 13.23
C VAL A 117 -6.72 -12.13 14.26
N ARG A 118 -7.23 -12.98 15.17
CA ARG A 118 -6.39 -13.71 16.13
C ARG A 118 -5.39 -14.63 15.45
N GLN A 119 -5.80 -15.31 14.37
CA GLN A 119 -4.88 -16.14 13.59
C GLN A 119 -3.76 -15.32 12.97
N LYS A 120 -4.06 -14.13 12.40
CA LYS A 120 -3.04 -13.20 11.89
C LYS A 120 -2.07 -12.71 12.97
N MET A 121 -2.53 -12.62 14.22
CA MET A 121 -1.72 -12.27 15.40
C MET A 121 -0.95 -13.47 16.01
N GLY A 122 -0.95 -14.64 15.34
CA GLY A 122 -0.29 -15.84 15.86
C GLY A 122 -0.98 -16.46 17.09
N ASN A 123 -2.27 -16.16 17.28
CA ASN A 123 -3.07 -16.56 18.45
C ASN A 123 -2.50 -16.08 19.80
N LEU A 124 -1.61 -15.08 19.78
CA LEU A 124 -1.05 -14.48 20.98
C LEU A 124 -1.97 -13.37 21.51
N GLU A 125 -1.87 -13.11 22.81
CA GLU A 125 -2.53 -11.96 23.42
C GLU A 125 -1.73 -10.68 23.14
N PRO A 126 -2.38 -9.57 22.74
CA PRO A 126 -1.65 -8.34 22.50
C PRO A 126 -1.10 -7.74 23.80
N ILE A 127 0.18 -7.36 23.78
CA ILE A 127 1.00 -7.01 24.96
C ILE A 127 0.48 -5.76 25.72
N HIS A 128 -0.27 -4.88 25.05
CA HIS A 128 -0.87 -3.67 25.64
C HIS A 128 -2.40 -3.63 25.45
N ALA A 129 -3.07 -4.78 25.57
CA ALA A 129 -4.53 -4.91 25.35
C ALA A 129 -5.42 -4.51 26.54
N LYS A 130 -4.88 -3.95 27.62
CA LYS A 130 -5.69 -3.61 28.80
C LYS A 130 -6.77 -2.59 28.43
N GLY A 131 -8.03 -2.92 28.70
CA GLY A 131 -9.19 -2.10 28.34
C GLY A 131 -9.60 -2.16 26.86
N GLN A 132 -8.92 -2.96 26.03
CA GLN A 132 -9.25 -3.10 24.62
C GLN A 132 -10.28 -4.20 24.39
N THR A 133 -11.37 -3.83 23.73
CA THR A 133 -12.36 -4.75 23.18
C THR A 133 -11.84 -5.47 21.93
N LYS A 134 -12.59 -6.47 21.46
CA LYS A 134 -12.29 -7.19 20.21
C LYS A 134 -12.20 -6.24 19.00
N ILE A 135 -12.98 -5.17 19.02
CA ILE A 135 -13.05 -4.17 17.95
C ILE A 135 -11.70 -3.47 17.78
N HIS A 136 -11.06 -3.06 18.88
CA HIS A 136 -9.73 -2.43 18.81
C HIS A 136 -8.69 -3.37 18.18
N HIS A 137 -8.76 -4.66 18.50
CA HIS A 137 -7.85 -5.64 17.91
C HIS A 137 -8.10 -5.82 16.40
N ILE A 138 -9.37 -5.84 15.97
CA ILE A 138 -9.73 -5.89 14.55
C ILE A 138 -9.14 -4.69 13.81
N LEU A 139 -9.40 -3.48 14.31
CA LEU A 139 -8.92 -2.24 13.69
C LEU A 139 -7.39 -2.14 13.71
N ARG A 140 -6.73 -2.60 14.77
CA ARG A 140 -5.27 -2.58 14.87
C ARG A 140 -4.61 -3.52 13.88
N VAL A 141 -5.15 -4.72 13.67
CA VAL A 141 -4.62 -5.64 12.66
C VAL A 141 -4.84 -5.08 11.26
N PHE A 142 -5.97 -4.41 11.01
CA PHE A 142 -6.16 -3.67 9.77
C PHE A 142 -5.06 -2.60 9.60
N ASP A 143 -4.82 -1.75 10.61
CA ASP A 143 -3.76 -0.73 10.61
C ASP A 143 -2.36 -1.27 10.30
N LEU A 144 -2.02 -2.43 10.86
CA LEU A 144 -0.71 -3.07 10.70
C LEU A 144 -0.58 -3.93 9.43
N SER A 145 -1.68 -4.23 8.75
CA SER A 145 -1.64 -4.99 7.49
C SER A 145 -1.22 -4.10 6.33
N TYR A 146 -0.13 -4.45 5.64
CA TYR A 146 0.33 -3.70 4.45
C TYR A 146 -0.50 -3.97 3.19
N GLU A 147 -1.37 -5.00 3.23
CA GLU A 147 -2.21 -5.47 2.12
C GLU A 147 -3.16 -4.39 1.57
N TYR A 148 -3.52 -3.41 2.41
CA TYR A 148 -4.50 -2.35 2.08
C TYR A 148 -3.86 -0.98 1.86
N GLY A 149 -2.53 -0.93 1.71
CA GLY A 149 -1.77 0.30 1.47
C GLY A 149 -1.41 1.05 2.76
N PRO A 150 -0.74 2.22 2.67
CA PRO A 150 -0.25 2.96 3.83
C PRO A 150 -1.39 3.52 4.70
N CYS A 151 -1.23 3.46 6.03
CA CYS A 151 -2.17 3.99 7.03
C CYS A 151 -1.77 5.35 7.63
N ILE A 152 -0.56 5.83 7.35
CA ILE A 152 -0.05 7.06 7.97
C ILE A 152 -0.69 8.27 7.29
N GLY A 153 -1.15 9.24 8.07
CA GLY A 153 -1.68 10.52 7.59
C GLY A 153 -3.09 10.45 6.99
N VAL A 154 -3.82 9.36 7.20
CA VAL A 154 -5.22 9.21 6.80
C VAL A 154 -6.04 8.53 7.90
N THR A 155 -7.34 8.77 7.89
CA THR A 155 -8.27 8.07 8.79
C THR A 155 -8.43 6.61 8.37
N ARG A 156 -8.94 5.75 9.26
CA ARG A 156 -9.20 4.34 8.93
C ARG A 156 -10.24 4.20 7.81
N LEU A 157 -11.24 5.08 7.78
CA LEU A 157 -12.30 5.03 6.77
C LEU A 157 -11.75 5.36 5.38
N GLU A 158 -10.99 6.45 5.26
CA GLU A 158 -10.35 6.85 4.00
C GLU A 158 -9.40 5.76 3.47
N ARG A 159 -8.64 5.14 4.38
CA ARG A 159 -7.76 4.02 4.02
C ARG A 159 -8.55 2.84 3.48
N TRP A 160 -9.68 2.52 4.11
CA TRP A 160 -10.56 1.43 3.69
C TRP A 160 -11.16 1.69 2.30
N GLU A 161 -11.67 2.91 2.07
CA GLU A 161 -12.23 3.32 0.78
C GLU A 161 -11.18 3.29 -0.33
N ARG A 162 -9.97 3.76 -0.06
CA ARG A 162 -8.84 3.67 -0.99
C ARG A 162 -8.52 2.22 -1.35
N ALA A 163 -8.44 1.34 -0.36
CA ALA A 163 -8.16 -0.07 -0.59
C ALA A 163 -9.26 -0.73 -1.43
N GLN A 164 -10.52 -0.36 -1.23
CA GLN A 164 -11.62 -0.84 -2.05
C GLN A 164 -11.56 -0.28 -3.48
N ALA A 165 -11.25 1.01 -3.66
CA ALA A 165 -11.07 1.62 -4.98
C ALA A 165 -9.93 0.97 -5.77
N LEU A 166 -8.89 0.48 -5.09
CA LEU A 166 -7.78 -0.28 -5.67
C LEU A 166 -8.10 -1.77 -5.89
N GLY A 167 -9.28 -2.25 -5.51
CA GLY A 167 -9.68 -3.65 -5.66
C GLY A 167 -8.97 -4.62 -4.71
N LEU A 168 -8.42 -4.14 -3.59
CA LEU A 168 -7.66 -4.95 -2.62
C LEU A 168 -8.54 -5.76 -1.65
N ASN A 169 -9.87 -5.72 -1.84
CA ASN A 169 -10.87 -6.44 -1.04
C ASN A 169 -10.66 -6.29 0.49
N PRO A 170 -10.70 -5.05 1.03
CA PRO A 170 -10.59 -4.83 2.46
C PRO A 170 -11.78 -5.46 3.20
N PRO A 171 -11.64 -5.86 4.48
CA PRO A 171 -12.69 -6.58 5.18
C PRO A 171 -13.93 -5.69 5.41
N PRO A 172 -15.15 -6.14 5.05
CA PRO A 172 -16.35 -5.33 5.17
C PRO A 172 -16.69 -5.00 6.62
N GLU A 173 -16.32 -5.87 7.57
CA GLU A 173 -16.58 -5.66 9.00
C GLU A 173 -15.89 -4.40 9.53
N VAL A 174 -14.72 -4.06 8.99
CA VAL A 174 -14.00 -2.83 9.35
C VAL A 174 -14.82 -1.61 8.97
N ARG A 175 -15.40 -1.58 7.76
CA ARG A 175 -16.26 -0.48 7.32
C ARG A 175 -17.51 -0.36 8.17
N GLU A 176 -18.16 -1.48 8.47
CA GLU A 176 -19.36 -1.49 9.32
C GLU A 176 -19.08 -0.88 10.70
N ILE A 177 -17.93 -1.22 11.31
CA ILE A 177 -17.47 -0.62 12.57
C ILE A 177 -17.28 0.89 12.40
N LEU A 178 -16.61 1.33 11.33
CA LEU A 178 -16.28 2.73 11.10
C LEU A 178 -17.48 3.60 10.75
N LEU A 179 -18.56 3.03 10.21
CA LEU A 179 -19.80 3.77 9.91
C LEU A 179 -20.71 3.98 11.13
N THR A 180 -20.42 3.31 12.26
CA THR A 180 -21.15 3.54 13.51
C THR A 180 -20.86 4.91 14.12
N LYS A 181 -21.70 5.36 15.06
CA LYS A 181 -21.48 6.62 15.81
C LYS A 181 -20.08 6.68 16.43
N GLN A 182 -19.71 5.63 17.14
CA GLN A 182 -18.41 5.51 17.81
C GLN A 182 -17.26 5.51 16.81
N GLY A 183 -17.41 4.83 15.66
CA GLY A 183 -16.40 4.81 14.59
C GLY A 183 -16.05 6.18 14.00
N GLN A 184 -16.93 7.17 14.17
CA GLN A 184 -16.83 8.49 13.58
C GLN A 184 -16.48 9.58 14.62
N GLU A 185 -17.01 9.44 15.83
CA GLU A 185 -16.86 10.42 16.91
C GLU A 185 -15.58 10.19 17.72
N GLU A 186 -15.20 8.94 17.94
CA GLU A 186 -14.10 8.58 18.83
C GLU A 186 -12.80 8.36 18.06
N ASP A 187 -11.75 9.10 18.43
CA ASP A 187 -10.44 9.01 17.77
C ASP A 187 -9.83 7.60 17.86
N GLN A 188 -10.08 6.88 18.96
CA GLN A 188 -9.64 5.50 19.14
C GLN A 188 -10.16 4.53 18.07
N PHE A 189 -11.30 4.82 17.43
CA PHE A 189 -11.87 4.02 16.35
C PHE A 189 -11.68 4.67 14.98
N ARG A 190 -11.74 6.00 14.87
CA ARG A 190 -11.59 6.70 13.60
C ARG A 190 -10.15 6.74 13.10
N GLU A 191 -9.21 7.02 14.00
CA GLU A 191 -7.81 7.33 13.66
C GLU A 191 -6.92 6.10 13.70
N THR A 192 -5.89 6.07 12.85
CA THR A 192 -4.98 4.91 12.76
C THR A 192 -4.10 4.76 14.00
N ALA A 193 -3.52 3.57 14.19
CA ALA A 193 -2.66 3.27 15.35
C ALA A 193 -1.42 4.19 15.52
N PHE A 194 -1.09 5.01 14.52
CA PHE A 194 0.04 5.94 14.50
C PHE A 194 -0.40 7.42 14.59
N TYR A 195 -1.66 7.68 14.86
CA TYR A 195 -2.17 9.04 15.00
C TYR A 195 -1.54 9.74 16.21
N GLY A 196 -1.04 10.96 16.01
CA GLY A 196 -0.40 11.78 17.05
C GLY A 196 1.10 11.50 17.29
N GLU A 197 1.72 10.56 16.57
CA GLU A 197 3.13 10.18 16.72
C GLU A 197 4.07 10.93 15.75
N ALA A 198 3.75 12.18 15.38
CA ALA A 198 4.49 12.97 14.39
C ALA A 198 5.10 14.26 14.96
#